data_AF-A0A0V0GG78-F1
#
_entry.id   AF-A0A0V0GG78-F1
#
_cell.length_a   1.000
_cell.length_b   1.000
_cell.length_c   1.000
_cell.angle_alpha   90.00
_cell.angle_beta   90.00
_cell.angle_gamma   90.00
#
_symmetry.space_group_name_H-M   'P 1'
#
loop_
_entity.id
_entity.type
_entity.pdbx_description
1 polymer ?
#
loop_
_entity_poly.entity_id
_entity_poly.type
_entity_poly.pdbx_seq_one_letter_code
_entity_poly.pdbx_strand_id
1 'polypeptide(L)'
;MACTRMMILERICMLFFILSMALANCKKYPPSIIEGCYRLCTDYWERTRYDVPPLWVADACRDGTFSEFTNCYLKDEYDKRDLYKRSDNL
;
A
#
# COMPACT_ATOMS: atom_id res chain seq x y z
N MET A 1 -37.76 -22.53 12.55
CA MET A 1 -36.83 -21.37 12.57
C MET A 1 -35.40 -21.83 12.85
N ALA A 2 -34.78 -22.56 11.90
CA ALA A 2 -33.39 -23.03 12.01
C ALA A 2 -32.59 -22.71 10.74
N CYS A 3 -33.26 -22.74 9.57
CA CYS A 3 -32.66 -22.38 8.28
C CYS A 3 -32.15 -20.93 8.21
N THR A 4 -32.80 -19.99 8.91
CA THR A 4 -32.35 -18.59 8.96
C THR A 4 -31.05 -18.41 9.74
N ARG A 5 -30.80 -19.24 10.76
CA ARG A 5 -29.54 -19.19 11.52
C ARG A 5 -28.35 -19.72 10.72
N MET A 6 -28.58 -20.72 9.86
CA MET A 6 -27.54 -21.31 9.01
C MET A 6 -27.06 -20.33 7.92
N MET A 7 -27.99 -19.62 7.27
CA MET A 7 -27.66 -18.56 6.28
C MET A 7 -26.92 -17.36 6.90
N ILE A 8 -27.22 -17.00 8.15
CA ILE A 8 -26.54 -15.92 8.86
C ILE A 8 -25.08 -16.30 9.16
N LEU A 9 -24.84 -17.55 9.56
CA LEU A 9 -23.51 -18.04 9.87
C LEU A 9 -22.59 -18.04 8.64
N GLU A 10 -23.12 -18.47 7.48
CA GLU A 10 -22.38 -18.43 6.20
C GLU A 10 -22.00 -17.01 5.79
N ARG A 11 -22.90 -16.03 5.96
CA ARG A 11 -22.61 -14.62 5.67
C ARG A 11 -21.52 -14.04 6.58
N ILE A 12 -21.53 -14.42 7.86
CA ILE A 12 -20.50 -14.00 8.82
C ILE A 12 -19.14 -14.60 8.42
N CYS A 13 -19.09 -15.90 8.09
CA CYS A 13 -17.86 -16.56 7.65
C CYS A 13 -17.28 -15.93 6.36
N MET A 14 -18.14 -15.63 5.38
CA MET A 14 -17.73 -14.93 4.15
C MET A 14 -17.15 -13.54 4.44
N LEU A 15 -17.77 -12.77 5.34
CA LEU A 15 -17.26 -11.45 5.74
C LEU A 15 -15.90 -11.54 6.41
N PHE A 16 -15.71 -12.51 7.32
CA PHE A 16 -14.41 -12.75 7.95
C PHE A 16 -13.33 -13.17 6.94
N PHE A 17 -13.71 -13.93 5.91
CA PHE A 17 -12.79 -14.35 4.85
C PHE A 17 -12.37 -13.19 3.93
N ILE A 18 -13.30 -12.29 3.62
CA ILE A 18 -13.01 -11.06 2.86
C ILE A 18 -12.12 -10.13 3.69
N LEU A 19 -12.42 -9.98 4.98
CA LEU A 19 -11.62 -9.18 5.90
C LEU A 19 -10.20 -9.76 6.05
N SER A 20 -10.03 -11.07 6.17
CA SER A 20 -8.71 -11.70 6.27
C SER A 20 -7.89 -11.55 4.99
N MET A 21 -8.52 -11.66 3.81
CA MET A 21 -7.91 -11.36 2.51
C MET A 21 -7.49 -9.88 2.38
N ALA A 22 -8.31 -8.94 2.90
CA ALA A 22 -7.98 -7.52 2.90
C ALA A 22 -6.80 -7.22 3.84
N LEU A 23 -6.78 -7.81 5.03
CA LEU A 23 -5.66 -7.68 5.98
C LEU A 23 -4.36 -8.29 5.44
N ALA A 24 -4.43 -9.39 4.68
CA ALA A 24 -3.25 -10.00 4.05
C ALA A 24 -2.60 -9.09 2.99
N ASN A 25 -3.36 -8.17 2.40
CA ASN A 25 -2.87 -7.22 1.38
C ASN A 25 -2.42 -5.86 1.96
N CYS A 26 -2.57 -5.64 3.27
CA CYS A 26 -2.05 -4.44 3.93
C CYS A 26 -0.54 -4.57 4.17
N LYS A 27 0.24 -4.44 3.11
CA LYS A 27 1.70 -4.40 3.21
C LYS A 27 2.13 -3.10 3.89
N LYS A 28 2.59 -3.22 5.13
CA LYS A 28 3.07 -2.07 5.92
C LYS A 28 4.55 -1.86 5.64
N TYR A 29 4.87 -0.73 5.01
CA TYR A 29 6.25 -0.32 4.79
C TYR A 29 6.81 0.37 6.03
N PRO A 30 8.13 0.24 6.30
CA PRO A 30 8.76 1.02 7.36
C PRO A 30 8.72 2.53 7.04
N PRO A 31 8.70 3.40 8.07
CA PRO A 31 8.58 4.85 7.88
C PRO A 31 9.62 5.43 6.92
N SER A 32 10.86 4.92 6.94
CA SER A 32 11.94 5.36 6.07
C SER A 32 11.64 5.17 4.58
N ILE A 33 10.95 4.07 4.21
CA ILE A 33 10.56 3.80 2.83
C ILE A 33 9.41 4.72 2.41
N ILE A 34 8.43 4.92 3.30
CA ILE A 34 7.29 5.82 3.05
C ILE A 34 7.77 7.25 2.82
N GLU A 35 8.62 7.75 3.72
CA GLU A 35 9.18 9.10 3.64
C GLU A 35 10.13 9.28 2.45
N GLY A 36 10.92 8.25 2.14
CA GLY A 36 11.75 8.24 0.93
C GLY A 36 10.91 8.33 -0.34
N CYS A 37 9.82 7.57 -0.45
CA CYS A 37 8.91 7.65 -1.60
C CYS A 37 8.22 9.00 -1.71
N TYR A 38 7.76 9.57 -0.59
CA TYR A 38 7.19 10.90 -0.56
C TYR A 38 8.18 11.94 -1.13
N ARG A 39 9.43 11.90 -0.68
CA ARG A 39 10.47 12.83 -1.12
C ARG A 39 10.81 12.67 -2.60
N LEU A 40 10.89 11.43 -3.09
CA LEU A 40 11.12 11.16 -4.52
C LEU A 40 9.98 11.67 -5.39
N CYS A 41 8.75 11.56 -4.91
CA CYS A 41 7.55 12.03 -5.60
C CYS A 41 7.51 13.57 -5.68
N THR A 42 7.79 14.27 -4.59
CA THR A 42 7.85 15.74 -4.58
C THR A 42 9.02 16.28 -5.40
N ASP A 43 10.17 15.61 -5.37
CA ASP A 43 11.34 15.95 -6.19
C ASP A 43 11.07 15.70 -7.68
N TYR A 44 10.37 14.62 -8.04
CA TYR A 44 9.88 14.41 -9.40
C TYR A 44 9.00 15.58 -9.88
N TRP A 45 8.09 16.07 -9.03
CA TRP A 45 7.27 17.24 -9.33
C TRP A 45 8.14 18.49 -9.57
N GLU A 46 9.01 18.82 -8.62
CA GLU A 46 9.89 20.01 -8.70
C GLU A 46 10.74 19.99 -9.98
N ARG A 47 11.29 18.84 -10.37
CA ARG A 47 12.08 18.71 -11.60
C ARG A 47 11.26 18.84 -12.87
N THR A 48 10.01 18.37 -12.85
CA THR A 48 9.17 18.31 -14.06
C THR A 48 8.45 19.64 -14.30
N ARG A 49 8.03 20.31 -13.22
CA ARG A 49 7.22 21.53 -13.26
C ARG A 49 7.99 22.80 -12.92
N TYR A 50 9.22 22.68 -12.39
CA TYR A 50 10.07 23.79 -11.94
C TYR A 50 9.39 24.69 -10.91
N ASP A 51 8.50 24.13 -10.10
CA ASP A 51 7.74 24.84 -9.06
C ASP A 51 7.66 24.01 -7.75
N VAL A 52 7.21 24.68 -6.69
CA VAL A 52 6.99 24.04 -5.39
C VAL A 52 5.72 23.19 -5.45
N PRO A 53 5.74 21.92 -4.99
CA PRO A 53 4.56 21.08 -5.04
C PRO A 53 3.41 21.71 -4.25
N PRO A 54 2.22 21.90 -4.87
CA PRO A 54 1.04 22.33 -4.13
C PRO A 54 0.61 21.25 -3.13
N LEU A 55 -0.13 21.65 -2.10
CA LEU A 55 -0.56 20.75 -1.00
C LEU A 55 -1.22 19.45 -1.50
N TRP A 56 -2.06 19.54 -2.54
CA TRP A 56 -2.74 18.37 -3.09
C TRP A 56 -1.78 17.36 -3.74
N VAL A 57 -0.64 17.82 -4.28
CA VAL A 57 0.42 16.93 -4.79
C VAL A 57 1.18 16.31 -3.63
N ALA A 58 1.53 17.09 -2.61
CA ALA A 58 2.22 16.57 -1.43
C ALA A 58 1.37 15.48 -0.72
N ASP A 59 0.07 15.70 -0.61
CA ASP A 59 -0.87 14.71 -0.05
C ASP A 59 -0.97 13.48 -0.96
N ALA A 60 -1.13 13.66 -2.28
CA ALA A 60 -1.16 12.55 -3.22
C ALA A 60 0.15 11.73 -3.22
N CYS A 61 1.30 12.39 -3.06
CA CYS A 61 2.60 11.75 -2.92
C CYS A 61 2.71 10.95 -1.61
N ARG A 62 2.17 11.48 -0.51
CA ARG A 62 2.15 10.82 0.80
C ARG A 62 1.28 9.58 0.79
N ASP A 63 0.12 9.67 0.16
CA ASP A 63 -0.83 8.55 0.03
C ASP A 63 -0.41 7.56 -1.07
N GLY A 64 0.58 7.91 -1.90
CA GLY A 64 1.02 7.10 -3.03
C GLY A 64 -0.01 7.01 -4.16
N THR A 65 -0.88 8.02 -4.27
CA THR A 65 -1.95 8.12 -5.27
C THR A 65 -1.61 9.06 -6.42
N PHE A 66 -0.44 9.71 -6.38
CA PHE A 66 0.00 10.62 -7.44
C PHE A 66 0.30 9.83 -8.73
N SER A 67 -0.55 10.00 -9.74
CA SER A 67 -0.55 9.17 -10.95
C SER A 67 0.70 9.34 -11.82
N GLU A 68 1.25 10.56 -11.90
CA GLU A 68 2.48 10.84 -12.65
C GLU A 68 3.72 10.22 -11.99
N PHE A 69 3.65 9.84 -10.71
CA PHE A 69 4.71 9.15 -9.98
C PHE A 69 4.22 7.77 -9.53
N THR A 70 4.18 6.84 -10.48
CA THR A 70 3.52 5.55 -10.28
C THR A 70 4.42 4.50 -9.64
N ASN A 71 5.75 4.67 -9.68
CA ASN A 71 6.66 3.66 -9.15
C ASN A 71 7.76 4.24 -8.26
N CYS A 72 7.70 3.87 -6.97
CA CYS A 72 8.75 4.17 -6.00
C CYS A 72 9.71 2.98 -5.87
N TYR A 73 10.92 3.12 -6.43
CA TYR A 73 11.92 2.05 -6.40
C TYR A 73 12.29 1.58 -4.99
N LEU A 74 12.15 2.44 -3.96
CA LEU A 74 12.41 2.04 -2.57
C LEU A 74 11.43 0.96 -2.08
N LYS A 75 10.16 1.01 -2.52
CA LYS A 75 9.19 -0.05 -2.24
C LYS A 75 9.57 -1.33 -2.99
N ASP A 76 9.94 -1.21 -4.27
CA ASP A 76 10.35 -2.36 -5.09
C ASP A 76 11.58 -3.08 -4.51
N GLU A 77 12.58 -2.33 -4.05
CA GLU A 77 13.75 -2.90 -3.40
C GLU A 77 13.44 -3.55 -2.06
N TYR A 78 12.60 -2.91 -1.25
CA TYR A 78 12.13 -3.47 0.01
C TYR A 78 11.41 -4.80 -0.23
N ASP A 79 10.56 -4.84 -1.25
CA ASP A 79 9.77 -6.01 -1.62
C ASP A 79 10.64 -7.17 -2.08
N LYS A 80 11.64 -6.90 -2.91
CA LYS A 80 12.62 -7.92 -3.34
C LYS A 80 13.40 -8.48 -2.15
N ARG A 81 13.81 -7.64 -1.19
CA ARG A 81 14.53 -8.08 0.01
C ARG A 81 13.64 -8.90 0.96
N ASP A 82 12.38 -8.52 1.11
CA ASP A 82 11.41 -9.26 1.94
C ASP A 82 11.14 -10.65 1.37
N LEU A 83 10.99 -10.76 0.04
CA LEU A 83 10.86 -12.04 -0.66
C LEU A 83 12.08 -12.95 -0.48
N TYR A 84 13.29 -12.40 -0.62
CA TYR A 84 14.53 -13.15 -0.43
C TYR A 84 14.66 -13.67 1.02
N LYS A 85 14.38 -12.81 2.02
CA LYS A 85 14.35 -13.25 3.42
C LYS A 85 13.33 -14.36 3.68
N ARG A 86 12.20 -14.34 2.99
CA ARG A 86 11.17 -15.38 3.15
C ARG A 86 11.60 -16.70 2.50
N SER A 87 12.36 -16.69 1.40
CA SER A 87 12.88 -17.93 0.79
C SER A 87 14.00 -18.58 1.60
N ASP A 88 14.83 -17.80 2.28
CA ASP A 88 15.93 -18.33 3.12
C ASP A 88 15.45 -18.99 4.43
N ASN A 89 14.18 -18.79 4.80
CA ASN A 89 13.55 -19.37 6.00
C ASN A 89 12.64 -20.57 5.68
N LEU A 90 12.69 -21.10 4.45
CA LEU A 90 11.98 -22.29 3.96
C LEU A 90 12.98 -23.41 3.66
#